data_AF-A0A2P4PNB9-F1
#
_entry.id   AF-A0A2P4PNB9-F1
#
_cell.length_a   1.000
_cell.length_b   1.000
_cell.length_c   1.000
_cell.angle_alpha   90.00
_cell.angle_beta   90.00
_cell.angle_gamma   90.00
#
_symmetry.space_group_name_H-M   'P 1'
#
loop_
_entity.id
_entity.type
_entity.pdbx_description
1 polymer ?
#
loop_
_entity_poly.entity_id
_entity_poly.type
_entity_poly.pdbx_seq_one_letter_code
_entity_poly.pdbx_strand_id
1 'polypeptide(L)' 'MVMYYIITGRQPFENCAHDGLLALDICRGIRPEIPEIPELKSNWYIDLMKKCWDSNPDIRPNV' A
#
# COMPACT_ATOMS: atom_id res chain seq x y z
N MET A 1 0.63 4.85 -1.44
CA MET A 1 0.23 4.06 -2.63
C MET A 1 1.24 4.17 -3.77
N VAL A 2 1.89 5.33 -4.01
CA VAL A 2 2.94 5.48 -5.04
C VAL A 2 4.08 4.45 -4.91
N MET A 3 4.57 4.20 -3.70
CA MET A 3 5.60 3.19 -3.43
C MET A 3 5.23 1.79 -3.94
N TYR A 4 3.94 1.41 -3.85
CA TYR A 4 3.46 0.13 -4.39
C TYR A 4 3.67 0.07 -5.90
N TYR A 5 3.20 1.08 -6.63
CA TYR A 5 3.34 1.16 -8.07
C TYR A 5 4.80 1.12 -8.53
N ILE A 6 5.70 1.81 -7.81
CA ILE A 6 7.14 1.81 -8.11
C ILE A 6 7.71 0.39 -8.03
N ILE A 7 7.30 -0.40 -7.04
CA ILE A 7 7.78 -1.77 -6.85
C ILE A 7 7.14 -2.73 -7.85
N THR A 8 5.81 -2.71 -7.93
CA THR A 8 5.06 -3.77 -8.62
C THR A 8 4.87 -3.48 -10.09
N GLY A 9 5.01 -2.20 -10.50
CA GLY A 9 4.59 -1.71 -11.82
C GLY A 9 3.08 -1.78 -12.04
N ARG A 10 2.30 -2.08 -11.01
CA ARG A 10 0.86 -2.34 -11.10
C ARG A 10 0.04 -1.31 -10.34
N GLN A 11 -1.16 -1.06 -10.83
CA GLN A 11 -2.11 -0.20 -10.12
C GLN A 11 -2.57 -0.88 -8.83
N PRO A 12 -2.50 -0.21 -7.67
CA PRO A 12 -3.11 -0.71 -6.45
C PRO A 12 -4.57 -1.05 -6.69
N PHE A 13 -5.01 -2.23 -6.27
CA PHE A 13 -6.38 -2.69 -6.49
C PHE A 13 -6.76 -2.77 -7.99
N GLU A 14 -5.87 -3.27 -8.85
CA GLU A 14 -6.11 -3.40 -10.30
C GLU A 14 -7.33 -4.27 -10.66
N ASN A 15 -7.75 -5.16 -9.75
CA ASN A 15 -8.84 -6.11 -9.97
C ASN A 15 -10.23 -5.61 -9.52
N CYS A 16 -10.38 -4.33 -9.16
CA CYS A 16 -11.68 -3.76 -8.80
C CYS A 16 -11.89 -2.36 -9.40
N ALA A 17 -13.15 -1.90 -9.40
CA ALA A 17 -13.49 -0.56 -9.85
C ALA A 17 -12.97 0.50 -8.86
N HIS A 18 -12.41 1.59 -9.38
CA HIS A 18 -11.88 2.70 -8.58
C HIS A 18 -13.00 3.72 -8.31
N ASP A 19 -14.00 3.29 -7.54
CA ASP A 19 -15.20 4.05 -7.22
C ASP A 19 -15.28 4.43 -5.72
N GLY A 20 -16.42 5.00 -5.32
CA GLY A 20 -16.67 5.41 -3.94
C GLY A 20 -16.72 4.24 -2.95
N LEU A 21 -17.06 3.03 -3.39
CA LEU A 21 -17.06 1.85 -2.51
C LEU A 21 -15.63 1.45 -2.17
N LEU A 22 -14.73 1.43 -3.18
CA LEU A 22 -13.31 1.19 -2.92
C LEU A 22 -12.71 2.24 -1.97
N ALA A 23 -13.07 3.52 -2.15
CA ALA A 23 -12.62 4.58 -1.26
C ALA A 23 -13.06 4.36 0.19
N LEU A 24 -14.32 3.96 0.41
CA LEU A 24 -14.85 3.61 1.73
C LEU A 24 -14.11 2.42 2.35
N ASP A 25 -13.81 1.38 1.58
CA ASP A 25 -13.09 0.23 2.10
C ASP A 25 -11.64 0.56 2.44
N ILE A 26 -10.97 1.44 1.68
CA ILE A 26 -9.62 1.93 2.02
C ILE A 26 -9.65 2.69 3.34
N CYS A 27 -10.66 3.53 3.57
CA CYS A 27 -10.89 4.21 4.84
C CYS A 27 -11.14 3.22 5.99
N ARG A 28 -11.79 2.08 5.72
CA ARG A 28 -11.99 0.98 6.69
C ARG A 28 -10.73 0.16 6.96
N GLY A 29 -9.66 0.37 6.19
CA GLY A 29 -8.36 -0.23 6.45
C GLY A 29 -7.90 -1.27 5.44
N ILE A 30 -8.62 -1.53 4.34
CA ILE A 30 -8.09 -2.44 3.33
C ILE A 30 -6.82 -1.84 2.70
N ARG A 31 -5.86 -2.69 2.36
CA ARG A 31 -4.60 -2.31 1.71
C ARG A 31 -4.33 -3.24 0.52
N PRO A 32 -3.57 -2.80 -0.49
CA PRO A 32 -3.20 -3.66 -1.60
C PRO A 32 -2.40 -4.86 -1.11
N GLU A 33 -2.60 -6.02 -1.75
CA GLU A 33 -1.78 -7.19 -1.51
C GLU A 33 -0.35 -6.92 -1.99
N ILE A 34 0.61 -7.07 -1.08
CA ILE A 34 2.03 -6.91 -1.39
C ILE A 34 2.53 -8.24 -1.93
N PRO A 35 2.88 -8.33 -3.23
CA PRO A 35 3.39 -9.57 -3.80
C PRO A 35 4.70 -9.99 -3.11
N GLU A 36 4.87 -11.29 -2.88
CA GLU A 36 6.14 -11.84 -2.42
C GLU A 36 7.18 -11.73 -3.55
N ILE A 37 7.89 -10.62 -3.59
CA ILE A 37 8.96 -10.38 -4.56
C ILE A 37 10.30 -10.74 -3.89
N PRO A 38 11.03 -11.76 -4.39
CA PRO A 38 12.29 -12.21 -3.79
C PRO A 38 13.33 -11.10 -3.65
N GLU A 39 13.39 -10.16 -4.60
CA GLU A 39 14.31 -9.02 -4.59
C GLU A 39 13.95 -7.96 -3.52
N LEU A 40 12.70 -7.96 -3.03
CA LEU A 40 12.24 -7.05 -1.96
C LEU A 40 12.30 -7.64 -0.55
N LYS A 41 12.81 -8.86 -0.39
CA LYS A 41 13.02 -9.48 0.93
C LYS A 41 13.95 -8.65 1.85
N SER A 42 14.73 -7.71 1.31
CA SER A 42 15.45 -6.69 2.09
C SER A 42 14.47 -5.59 2.52
N ASN A 43 13.71 -5.89 3.57
CA ASN A 43 12.35 -5.42 3.82
C ASN A 43 12.21 -3.95 4.29
N TRP A 44 13.24 -3.10 4.21
CA TRP A 44 13.13 -1.70 4.68
C TRP A 44 12.14 -0.88 3.85
N TYR A 45 12.09 -1.11 2.53
CA TYR A 45 11.21 -0.37 1.64
C TYR A 45 9.76 -0.80 1.85
N ILE A 46 9.51 -2.10 2.00
CA ILE A 46 8.18 -2.64 2.31
C ILE A 46 7.73 -2.16 3.69
N ASP A 47 8.62 -2.17 4.70
CA ASP A 47 8.28 -1.69 6.03
C ASP A 47 7.97 -0.18 6.03
N LEU A 48 8.75 0.60 5.29
CA LEU A 48 8.45 2.02 5.07
C LEU A 48 7.12 2.21 4.36
N MET A 49 6.87 1.47 3.28
CA MET A 49 5.62 1.50 2.54
C MET A 49 4.42 1.18 3.45
N LYS A 50 4.55 0.15 4.30
CA LYS A 50 3.56 -0.23 5.31
C LYS A 50 3.30 0.89 6.32
N LYS A 51 4.35 1.54 6.83
CA LYS A 51 4.21 2.68 7.75
C LYS A 51 3.53 3.89 7.09
N CYS A 52 3.90 4.23 5.85
CA CYS A 52 3.36 5.40 5.14
C CYS A 52 1.85 5.37 4.93
N TRP A 53 1.24 4.19 4.88
CA TRP A 53 -0.21 4.03 4.72
C TRP A 53 -0.88 3.32 5.91
N ASP A 54 -0.24 3.34 7.08
CA ASP A 54 -0.81 2.77 8.30
C ASP A 54 -2.17 3.42 8.61
N SER A 55 -3.11 2.65 9.13
CA SER A 55 -4.42 3.18 9.53
C SER A 55 -4.30 4.13 10.72
N ASN A 56 -3.34 3.90 11.62
CA ASN A 56 -3.00 4.84 12.67
C ASN A 56 -2.09 5.96 12.11
N PRO A 57 -2.54 7.22 12.09
CA PRO A 57 -1.73 8.33 11.61
C PRO A 57 -0.43 8.54 12.41
N ASP A 58 -0.40 8.18 13.69
CA ASP A 58 0.78 8.37 14.56
C ASP A 58 1.96 7.45 14.18
N ILE A 59 1.68 6.35 13.48
CA ILE A 59 2.70 5.42 12.97
C ILE A 59 3.32 5.93 11.66
N ARG A 60 2.63 6.84 10.97
CA ARG A 60 3.09 7.35 9.68
C ARG A 60 4.34 8.19 9.88
N PRO A 61 5.38 8.00 9.06
CA PRO A 61 6.56 8.84 9.11
C PRO A 61 6.21 10.30 8.79
N ASN A 62 6.87 11.23 9.47
CA ASN A 62 6.82 12.63 9.06
C ASN A 62 7.69 12.83 7.81
N VAL A 63 7.30 13.78 6.97
CA VAL A 63 7.97 14.11 5.70
C VAL A 63 8.95 15.26 5.91
#